data_AF-A0A1K1TWL0-F1
#
_entry.id   AF-A0A1K1TWL0-F1
#
_cell.length_a   1.000
_cell.length_b   1.000
_cell.length_c   1.000
_cell.angle_alpha   90.00
_cell.angle_beta   90.00
_cell.angle_gamma   90.00
#
_symmetry.space_group_name_H-M   'P 1'
#
loop_
_entity.id
_entity.type
_entity.pdbx_description
1 polymer ?
#
loop_
_entity_poly.entity_id
_entity_poly.type
_entity_poly.pdbx_seq_one_letter_code
_entity_poly.pdbx_strand_id
1 'polypeptide(L)'
;MRRAREGPDGRLHLPRTRSPEYANAADCTYDLSLIRWGVRTLSASAKLLRNDDPRLGRWQDIERRLAPYAEDPAAGVMIGKDVPLAGSHRHHSHLLWLYPLRERSWDRAGDREVMRRSMDHWVSMQQLWHGRVAQSHEGVVKVFPSVSERWADASIASLRAQGAFLVDADRSGGATRWVRVHSEAGAPLTLDHSIRGGIEVRDAHGRTLHWWETGPGRITLALPRGGTAVVTPQGSRRPRTDPRDVPSNGDWTRWGLPG
;
A
#
# COMPACT_ATOMS: atom_id res chain seq x y z
N MET A 1 -17.25 -21.77 5.21
CA MET A 1 -17.39 -20.42 5.77
C MET A 1 -17.88 -20.54 7.22
N ARG A 2 -17.12 -20.06 8.21
CA ARG A 2 -17.56 -20.14 9.62
C ARG A 2 -18.66 -19.08 9.85
N ARG A 3 -19.82 -19.48 10.41
CA ARG A 3 -20.99 -18.60 10.59
C ARG A 3 -20.76 -17.58 11.70
N ALA A 4 -21.34 -16.39 11.56
CA ALA A 4 -21.47 -15.41 12.65
C ALA A 4 -22.23 -16.03 13.84
N ARG A 5 -21.89 -15.61 15.06
CA ARG A 5 -22.49 -16.10 16.29
C ARG A 5 -22.90 -14.94 17.18
N GLU A 6 -24.00 -15.14 17.89
CA GLU A 6 -24.44 -14.18 18.91
C GLU A 6 -23.45 -14.19 20.09
N GLY A 7 -22.97 -13.00 20.45
CA GLY A 7 -22.14 -12.75 21.62
C GLY A 7 -22.99 -12.44 22.87
N PRO A 8 -22.35 -12.36 24.04
CA PRO A 8 -23.03 -12.00 25.30
C PRO A 8 -23.60 -10.57 25.31
N ASP A 9 -23.19 -9.73 24.36
CA ASP A 9 -23.70 -8.38 24.13
C ASP A 9 -24.93 -8.34 23.20
N GLY A 10 -25.45 -9.51 22.79
CA GLY A 10 -26.59 -9.66 21.88
C GLY A 10 -26.26 -9.37 20.41
N ARG A 11 -24.99 -9.10 20.08
CA ARG A 11 -24.54 -8.79 18.72
C ARG A 11 -24.05 -10.02 17.98
N LEU A 12 -24.11 -9.96 16.66
CA LEU A 12 -23.56 -10.98 15.76
C LEU A 12 -22.07 -10.70 15.54
N HIS A 13 -21.23 -11.54 16.12
CA HIS A 13 -19.77 -11.51 15.97
C HIS A 13 -19.30 -12.48 14.91
N LEU A 14 -18.25 -12.07 14.18
CA LEU A 14 -17.56 -12.92 13.24
C LEU A 14 -16.45 -13.69 13.94
N PRO A 15 -16.31 -15.00 13.68
CA PRO A 15 -15.16 -15.76 14.15
C PRO A 15 -13.87 -15.19 13.54
N ARG A 16 -12.71 -15.66 14.01
CA ARG A 16 -11.42 -15.25 13.44
C ARG A 16 -11.38 -15.50 11.93
N THR A 17 -11.22 -14.42 11.17
CA THR A 17 -11.03 -14.40 9.72
C THR A 17 -9.69 -13.72 9.39
N ARG A 18 -9.53 -13.23 8.16
CA ARG A 18 -8.29 -12.64 7.66
C ARG A 18 -8.58 -11.28 7.01
N SER A 19 -7.95 -10.23 7.53
CA SER A 19 -7.78 -8.98 6.80
C SER A 19 -6.77 -9.22 5.66
N PRO A 20 -7.16 -8.99 4.39
CA PRO A 20 -6.34 -9.35 3.24
C PRO A 20 -4.88 -8.92 3.38
N GLU A 21 -4.00 -9.93 3.37
CA GLU A 21 -2.55 -9.78 3.44
C GLU A 21 -1.98 -9.04 4.66
N TYR A 22 -2.80 -8.79 5.69
CA TYR A 22 -2.36 -8.08 6.90
C TYR A 22 -2.29 -8.99 8.11
N ALA A 23 -3.44 -9.37 8.67
CA ALA A 23 -3.51 -10.14 9.91
C ALA A 23 -4.82 -10.93 10.03
N ASN A 24 -4.82 -11.91 10.93
CA ASN A 24 -6.03 -12.65 11.30
C ASN A 24 -6.62 -12.06 12.58
N ALA A 25 -7.88 -11.61 12.53
CA ALA A 25 -8.61 -11.08 13.69
C ALA A 25 -10.03 -11.66 13.74
N ALA A 26 -10.63 -11.71 14.93
CA ALA A 26 -12.09 -11.82 15.03
C ALA A 26 -12.70 -10.46 14.64
N ASP A 27 -13.96 -10.46 14.20
CA ASP A 27 -14.64 -9.21 13.82
C ASP A 27 -13.79 -8.33 12.87
N CYS A 28 -13.17 -8.95 11.86
CA CYS A 28 -12.36 -8.21 10.89
C CYS A 28 -13.21 -7.11 10.26
N THR A 29 -12.72 -5.86 10.34
CA THR A 29 -13.39 -4.68 9.80
C THR A 29 -13.71 -4.83 8.32
N TYR A 30 -12.81 -5.48 7.56
CA TYR A 30 -13.03 -5.83 6.15
C TYR A 30 -14.32 -6.64 5.96
N ASP A 31 -14.48 -7.75 6.68
CA ASP A 31 -15.64 -8.62 6.54
C ASP A 31 -16.92 -7.95 7.07
N LEU A 32 -16.82 -7.26 8.21
CA LEU A 32 -17.94 -6.52 8.79
C LEU A 32 -18.46 -5.46 7.81
N SER A 33 -17.57 -4.72 7.14
CA SER A 33 -17.95 -3.68 6.19
C SER A 33 -18.66 -4.23 4.95
N LEU A 34 -18.12 -5.30 4.37
CA LEU A 34 -18.74 -5.94 3.20
C LEU A 34 -20.08 -6.60 3.53
N ILE A 35 -20.20 -7.22 4.71
CA ILE A 35 -21.47 -7.80 5.15
C ILE A 35 -22.50 -6.69 5.38
N ARG A 36 -22.12 -5.62 6.10
CA ARG A 36 -23.03 -4.50 6.41
C ARG A 36 -23.50 -3.81 5.15
N TRP A 37 -22.58 -3.47 4.25
CA TRP A 37 -22.92 -2.91 2.95
C TRP A 37 -23.78 -3.88 2.11
N GLY A 38 -23.43 -5.17 2.08
CA GLY A 38 -24.15 -6.17 1.32
C GLY A 38 -25.61 -6.32 1.74
N VAL A 39 -25.90 -6.45 3.03
CA VAL A 39 -27.28 -6.58 3.52
C VAL A 39 -28.08 -5.30 3.31
N ARG A 40 -27.47 -4.12 3.49
CA ARG A 40 -28.10 -2.82 3.20
C ARG A 40 -28.47 -2.68 1.75
N THR A 41 -27.53 -2.99 0.85
CA THR A 41 -27.74 -2.93 -0.60
C THR A 41 -28.82 -3.90 -1.02
N LEU A 42 -28.80 -5.14 -0.54
CA LEU A 42 -29.85 -6.14 -0.83
C LEU A 42 -31.24 -5.67 -0.37
N SER A 43 -31.36 -5.16 0.85
CA SER A 43 -32.61 -4.60 1.36
C SER A 43 -33.09 -3.38 0.56
N ALA A 44 -32.18 -2.47 0.20
CA ALA A 44 -32.50 -1.30 -0.62
C ALA A 44 -32.95 -1.70 -2.04
N SER A 45 -32.26 -2.65 -2.66
CA SER A 45 -32.61 -3.20 -3.98
C SER A 45 -33.97 -3.90 -3.95
N ALA A 46 -34.25 -4.72 -2.94
CA ALA A 46 -35.55 -5.38 -2.79
C ALA A 46 -36.68 -4.35 -2.71
N LYS A 47 -36.49 -3.28 -1.93
CA LYS A 47 -37.45 -2.17 -1.85
C LYS A 47 -37.62 -1.44 -3.19
N LEU A 48 -36.53 -1.11 -3.86
CA LEU A 48 -36.54 -0.39 -5.15
C LEU A 48 -37.26 -1.20 -6.23
N LEU A 49 -37.00 -2.50 -6.27
CA LEU A 49 -37.58 -3.43 -7.25
C LEU A 49 -38.97 -3.94 -6.86
N ARG A 50 -39.49 -3.54 -5.69
CA ARG A 50 -40.76 -4.03 -5.12
C ARG A 50 -40.80 -5.56 -5.03
N ASN A 51 -39.69 -6.15 -4.60
CA ASN A 51 -39.52 -7.60 -4.44
C ASN A 51 -39.67 -8.00 -2.97
N ASP A 52 -40.62 -8.88 -2.68
CA ASP A 52 -40.87 -9.43 -1.34
C ASP A 52 -39.95 -10.62 -1.06
N ASP A 53 -38.63 -10.37 -1.03
CA ASP A 53 -37.65 -11.44 -0.78
C ASP A 53 -37.87 -12.04 0.63
N PRO A 54 -38.05 -13.36 0.78
CA PRO A 54 -38.30 -13.99 2.07
C PRO A 54 -37.13 -13.82 3.07
N ARG A 55 -35.95 -13.39 2.61
CA ARG A 55 -34.78 -13.14 3.44
C ARG A 55 -34.68 -11.71 3.95
N LEU A 56 -35.59 -10.80 3.56
CA LEU A 56 -35.54 -9.39 3.94
C LEU A 56 -35.43 -9.19 5.45
N GLY A 57 -36.26 -9.90 6.23
CA GLY A 57 -36.22 -9.83 7.69
C GLY A 57 -34.87 -10.29 8.27
N ARG A 58 -34.22 -11.28 7.64
CA ARG A 58 -32.90 -11.74 8.06
C ARG A 58 -31.80 -10.72 7.74
N TRP A 59 -31.86 -10.05 6.59
CA TRP A 59 -30.90 -8.99 6.24
C TRP A 59 -30.99 -7.80 7.20
N GLN A 60 -32.21 -7.40 7.54
CA GLN A 60 -32.46 -6.34 8.53
C GLN A 60 -32.00 -6.72 9.94
N ASP A 61 -32.19 -7.99 10.35
CA ASP A 61 -31.66 -8.49 11.62
C ASP A 61 -30.13 -8.46 11.65
N ILE A 62 -29.48 -8.91 10.57
CA ILE A 62 -28.02 -8.82 10.44
C ILE A 62 -27.56 -7.37 10.52
N GLU A 63 -28.15 -6.45 9.76
CA GLU A 63 -27.75 -5.03 9.78
C GLU A 63 -27.81 -4.44 11.19
N ARG A 64 -28.90 -4.70 11.92
CA ARG A 64 -29.14 -4.19 13.27
C ARG A 64 -28.17 -4.77 14.29
N ARG A 65 -27.85 -6.07 14.18
CA ARG A 65 -27.13 -6.81 15.23
C ARG A 65 -25.66 -7.04 14.92
N LEU A 66 -25.19 -6.81 13.70
CA LEU A 66 -23.79 -7.02 13.35
C LEU A 66 -22.87 -6.17 14.24
N ALA A 67 -21.83 -6.80 14.78
CA ALA A 67 -20.85 -6.16 15.66
C ALA A 67 -20.35 -4.81 15.08
N PRO A 68 -20.16 -3.79 15.93
CA PRO A 68 -19.55 -2.54 15.49
C PRO A 68 -18.08 -2.78 15.12
N TYR A 69 -17.47 -1.82 14.45
CA TYR A 69 -16.02 -1.85 14.27
C TYR A 69 -15.33 -1.73 15.62
N ALA A 70 -14.23 -2.46 15.79
CA ALA A 70 -13.29 -2.17 16.85
C ALA A 70 -12.65 -0.81 16.55
N GLU A 71 -12.64 0.08 17.55
CA GLU A 71 -12.11 1.43 17.43
C GLU A 71 -11.11 1.69 18.55
N ASP A 72 -10.00 2.32 18.18
CA ASP A 72 -9.03 2.90 19.10
C ASP A 72 -9.35 4.40 19.27
N PRO A 73 -9.36 4.95 20.49
CA PRO A 73 -9.67 6.36 20.73
C PRO A 73 -8.70 7.35 20.06
N ALA A 74 -7.44 6.98 19.86
CA ALA A 74 -6.45 7.82 19.18
C ALA A 74 -6.37 7.53 17.67
N ALA A 75 -6.44 6.25 17.29
CA ALA A 75 -6.14 5.78 15.94
C ALA A 75 -7.37 5.52 15.03
N GLY A 76 -8.59 5.55 15.58
CA GLY A 76 -9.81 5.29 14.81
C GLY A 76 -10.07 3.80 14.58
N VAL A 77 -10.62 3.43 13.43
CA VAL A 77 -11.06 2.05 13.15
C VAL A 77 -9.87 1.10 13.01
N MET A 78 -9.91 -0.01 13.75
CA MET A 78 -8.88 -1.04 13.81
C MET A 78 -9.03 -2.10 12.70
N ILE A 79 -8.08 -3.04 12.61
CA ILE A 79 -8.14 -4.16 11.64
C ILE A 79 -9.27 -5.14 11.97
N GLY A 80 -9.50 -5.35 13.26
CA GLY A 80 -10.54 -6.18 13.82
C GLY A 80 -10.41 -6.16 15.34
N LYS A 81 -11.20 -6.98 16.04
CA LYS A 81 -11.19 -7.03 17.50
C LYS A 81 -9.78 -7.30 18.04
N ASP A 82 -9.32 -6.42 18.94
CA ASP A 82 -8.02 -6.44 19.61
C ASP A 82 -6.79 -6.40 18.67
N VAL A 83 -6.97 -6.03 17.40
CA VAL A 83 -5.88 -5.96 16.41
C VAL A 83 -5.78 -4.54 15.82
N PRO A 84 -4.84 -3.70 16.30
CA PRO A 84 -4.65 -2.36 15.76
C PRO A 84 -3.99 -2.40 14.38
N LEU A 85 -4.06 -1.28 13.65
CA LEU A 85 -3.16 -1.03 12.54
C LEU A 85 -1.78 -0.67 13.11
N ALA A 86 -0.86 -1.64 13.09
CA ALA A 86 0.48 -1.55 13.68
C ALA A 86 1.59 -1.20 12.66
N GLY A 87 1.23 -0.99 11.40
CA GLY A 87 2.19 -0.76 10.34
C GLY A 87 1.53 -0.53 8.98
N SER A 88 2.28 0.15 8.12
CA SER A 88 1.91 0.48 6.75
C SER A 88 1.72 -0.78 5.89
N HIS A 89 0.72 -0.80 5.00
CA HIS A 89 0.50 -1.92 4.09
C HIS A 89 -0.23 -1.47 2.82
N ARG A 90 0.05 -2.10 1.68
CA ARG A 90 -0.57 -1.75 0.38
C ARG A 90 -2.09 -1.97 0.37
N HIS A 91 -2.57 -2.93 1.15
CA HIS A 91 -3.99 -3.21 1.36
C HIS A 91 -4.50 -2.47 2.60
N HIS A 92 -5.40 -1.51 2.38
CA HIS A 92 -6.11 -0.75 3.41
C HIS A 92 -7.55 -1.25 3.59
N SER A 93 -7.70 -2.58 3.64
CA SER A 93 -9.01 -3.26 3.69
C SER A 93 -9.88 -2.87 4.89
N HIS A 94 -9.27 -2.41 5.98
CA HIS A 94 -9.97 -1.88 7.15
C HIS A 94 -10.56 -0.47 6.94
N LEU A 95 -10.29 0.18 5.80
CA LEU A 95 -10.88 1.47 5.42
C LEU A 95 -12.00 1.35 4.37
N LEU A 96 -12.39 0.14 3.97
CA LEU A 96 -13.46 -0.02 2.96
C LEU A 96 -14.79 0.62 3.39
N TRP A 97 -15.11 0.58 4.69
CA TRP A 97 -16.29 1.23 5.26
C TRP A 97 -16.31 2.75 4.99
N LEU A 98 -15.12 3.38 4.95
CA LEU A 98 -14.94 4.80 4.64
C LEU A 98 -15.07 5.01 3.14
N TYR A 99 -14.28 4.29 2.35
CA TYR A 99 -14.34 4.32 0.89
C TYR A 99 -13.91 2.96 0.31
N PRO A 100 -14.63 2.40 -0.69
CA PRO A 100 -15.71 3.01 -1.45
C PRO A 100 -17.11 2.83 -0.85
N LEU A 101 -17.28 2.13 0.27
CA LEU A 101 -18.61 1.73 0.76
C LEU A 101 -19.41 2.88 1.38
N ARG A 102 -18.74 3.97 1.81
CA ARG A 102 -19.36 5.20 2.34
C ARG A 102 -20.42 4.93 3.41
N GLU A 103 -20.11 4.06 4.36
CA GLU A 103 -21.06 3.64 5.39
C GLU A 103 -21.36 4.72 6.44
N ARG A 104 -20.52 5.75 6.51
CA ARG A 104 -20.64 6.92 7.39
C ARG A 104 -20.63 8.20 6.54
N SER A 105 -21.29 9.24 7.04
CA SER A 105 -21.43 10.51 6.31
C SER A 105 -20.51 11.59 6.87
N TRP A 106 -19.77 12.26 6.00
CA TRP A 106 -18.90 13.38 6.39
C TRP A 106 -19.66 14.55 7.03
N ASP A 107 -20.93 14.74 6.67
CA ASP A 107 -21.75 15.85 7.16
C ASP A 107 -22.21 15.64 8.62
N ARG A 108 -22.15 14.41 9.11
CA ARG A 108 -22.46 14.09 10.51
C ARG A 108 -21.20 14.24 11.37
N ALA A 109 -21.22 15.16 12.33
CA ALA A 109 -20.06 15.50 13.16
C ALA A 109 -19.38 14.27 13.82
N GLY A 110 -20.16 13.34 14.39
CA GLY A 110 -19.62 12.13 15.01
C GLY A 110 -18.97 11.15 14.02
N ASP A 111 -19.45 11.10 12.78
CA ASP A 111 -18.85 10.27 11.72
C ASP A 111 -17.56 10.91 11.19
N ARG A 112 -17.55 12.25 11.06
CA ARG A 112 -16.38 13.00 10.61
C ARG A 112 -15.16 12.77 11.48
N GLU A 113 -15.33 12.76 12.79
CA GLU A 113 -14.22 12.61 13.73
C GLU A 113 -13.49 11.27 13.56
N VAL A 114 -14.23 10.17 13.52
CA VAL A 114 -13.68 8.82 13.34
C VAL A 114 -13.15 8.57 11.92
N MET A 115 -13.78 9.14 10.88
CA MET A 115 -13.22 9.14 9.52
C MET A 115 -11.86 9.84 9.49
N ARG A 116 -11.76 11.01 10.12
CA ARG A 116 -10.51 11.77 10.20
C ARG A 116 -9.45 10.99 10.98
N ARG A 117 -9.75 10.50 12.19
CA ARG A 117 -8.79 9.72 13.01
C ARG A 117 -8.27 8.49 12.25
N SER A 118 -9.17 7.72 11.64
CA SER A 118 -8.79 6.50 10.90
C SER A 118 -7.92 6.81 9.69
N MET A 119 -8.26 7.87 8.95
CA MET A 119 -7.48 8.30 7.79
C MET A 119 -6.12 8.87 8.21
N ASP A 120 -6.09 9.77 9.18
CA ASP A 120 -4.87 10.40 9.68
C ASP A 120 -3.89 9.33 10.23
N HIS A 121 -4.39 8.33 10.96
CA HIS A 121 -3.57 7.23 11.46
C HIS A 121 -2.97 6.42 10.31
N TRP A 122 -3.79 6.02 9.32
CA TRP A 122 -3.28 5.30 8.15
C TRP A 122 -2.26 6.13 7.35
N VAL A 123 -2.53 7.43 7.16
CA VAL A 123 -1.64 8.41 6.50
C VAL A 123 -0.34 8.58 7.26
N SER A 124 -0.35 8.55 8.59
CA SER A 124 0.89 8.71 9.37
C SER A 124 1.87 7.55 9.15
N MET A 125 1.39 6.39 8.71
CA MET A 125 2.18 5.19 8.45
C MET A 125 2.49 5.03 6.96
N GLN A 126 3.24 5.95 6.37
CA GLN A 126 3.60 5.88 4.93
C GLN A 126 4.80 4.97 4.62
N GLN A 127 5.49 4.48 5.66
CA GLN A 127 6.76 3.77 5.58
C GLN A 127 6.77 2.60 4.55
N LEU A 128 5.63 1.93 4.32
CA LEU A 128 5.48 0.80 3.38
C LEU A 128 4.42 1.04 2.28
N TRP A 129 4.04 2.30 2.00
CA TRP A 129 3.17 2.64 0.86
C TRP A 129 3.83 2.35 -0.52
N HIS A 130 5.13 2.03 -0.53
CA HIS A 130 6.04 1.97 -1.67
C HIS A 130 5.88 0.81 -2.68
N GLY A 131 4.81 0.01 -2.63
CA GLY A 131 4.64 -1.19 -3.48
C GLY A 131 4.65 -0.99 -5.01
N ARG A 132 4.69 0.26 -5.52
CA ARG A 132 4.81 0.60 -6.96
C ARG A 132 6.11 1.33 -7.33
N VAL A 133 6.92 1.68 -6.33
CA VAL A 133 8.10 2.55 -6.48
C VAL A 133 9.38 1.72 -6.47
N ALA A 134 9.48 0.72 -5.59
CA ALA A 134 10.33 -0.43 -5.80
C ALA A 134 9.67 -1.70 -5.29
N GLN A 135 9.99 -2.83 -5.92
CA GLN A 135 9.53 -4.15 -5.49
C GLN A 135 10.74 -5.07 -5.34
N SER A 136 10.71 -5.98 -4.36
CA SER A 136 11.65 -7.10 -4.33
C SER A 136 10.92 -8.42 -4.11
N HIS A 137 10.98 -9.31 -5.10
CA HIS A 137 10.44 -10.67 -5.05
C HIS A 137 11.38 -11.61 -5.81
N GLU A 138 11.51 -12.85 -5.36
CA GLU A 138 12.42 -13.87 -5.94
C GLU A 138 13.88 -13.38 -6.06
N GLY A 139 14.32 -12.47 -5.19
CA GLY A 139 15.70 -11.95 -5.19
C GLY A 139 15.97 -10.83 -6.21
N VAL A 140 14.97 -10.37 -6.97
CA VAL A 140 15.11 -9.26 -7.91
C VAL A 140 14.63 -7.96 -7.30
N VAL A 141 15.48 -6.94 -7.22
CA VAL A 141 15.13 -5.56 -6.89
C VAL A 141 14.64 -4.87 -8.16
N LYS A 142 13.41 -4.36 -8.18
CA LYS A 142 12.84 -3.64 -9.33
C LYS A 142 12.58 -2.19 -8.97
N VAL A 143 13.11 -1.27 -9.77
CA VAL A 143 12.98 0.17 -9.54
C VAL A 143 12.05 0.78 -10.59
N PHE A 144 11.01 1.48 -10.14
CA PHE A 144 9.94 2.05 -10.96
C PHE A 144 9.24 1.06 -11.94
N PRO A 145 8.93 -0.19 -11.54
CA PRO A 145 8.52 -1.25 -12.48
C PRO A 145 7.17 -1.01 -13.17
N SER A 146 6.32 -0.12 -12.62
CA SER A 146 4.97 0.13 -13.13
C SER A 146 4.50 1.54 -12.75
N VAL A 147 5.39 2.52 -12.85
CA VAL A 147 5.05 3.93 -12.55
C VAL A 147 4.20 4.48 -13.69
N SER A 148 3.00 5.00 -13.37
CA SER A 148 2.09 5.64 -14.30
C SER A 148 2.78 6.76 -15.08
N GLU A 149 2.40 6.99 -16.33
CA GLU A 149 2.86 8.15 -17.12
C GLU A 149 2.57 9.50 -16.43
N ARG A 150 1.56 9.53 -15.55
CA ARG A 150 1.23 10.70 -14.73
C ARG A 150 2.27 11.02 -13.67
N TRP A 151 3.19 10.11 -13.36
CA TRP A 151 4.30 10.32 -12.42
C TRP A 151 5.60 10.45 -13.22
N ALA A 152 5.68 11.57 -13.96
CA ALA A 152 6.83 11.90 -14.78
C ALA A 152 8.11 12.06 -13.94
N ASP A 153 7.97 12.60 -12.73
CA ASP A 153 9.05 12.81 -11.78
C ASP A 153 8.80 12.01 -10.50
N ALA A 154 9.83 11.36 -9.97
CA ALA A 154 9.80 10.65 -8.69
C ALA A 154 11.22 10.46 -8.15
N SER A 155 11.40 10.50 -6.82
CA SER A 155 12.67 10.19 -6.18
C SER A 155 12.46 9.22 -5.02
N ILE A 156 13.41 8.29 -4.85
CA ILE A 156 13.45 7.30 -3.77
C ILE A 156 14.68 7.62 -2.93
N ALA A 157 14.48 7.70 -1.61
CA ALA A 157 15.56 7.84 -0.64
C ALA A 157 15.58 6.63 0.30
N SER A 158 16.69 5.87 0.28
CA SER A 158 17.04 4.81 1.24
C SER A 158 15.97 3.75 1.46
N LEU A 159 15.29 3.33 0.39
CA LEU A 159 14.27 2.28 0.46
C LEU A 159 14.92 0.92 0.67
N ARG A 160 14.46 0.18 1.69
CA ARG A 160 14.97 -1.16 2.01
C ARG A 160 14.38 -2.22 1.07
N ALA A 161 15.24 -3.06 0.49
CA ALA A 161 14.87 -4.17 -0.39
C ALA A 161 15.47 -5.51 0.08
N GLN A 162 14.86 -6.63 -0.36
CA GLN A 162 15.33 -7.99 -0.08
C GLN A 162 16.82 -8.15 -0.43
N GLY A 163 17.58 -8.83 0.42
CA GLY A 163 19.05 -8.95 0.30
C GLY A 163 19.82 -7.94 1.16
N ALA A 164 19.11 -7.16 1.99
CA ALA A 164 19.65 -6.07 2.80
C ALA A 164 20.29 -4.98 1.93
N PHE A 165 19.52 -4.52 0.93
CA PHE A 165 19.90 -3.41 0.07
C PHE A 165 19.16 -2.13 0.47
N LEU A 166 19.86 -1.00 0.43
CA LEU A 166 19.27 0.34 0.44
C LEU A 166 19.28 0.88 -0.99
N VAL A 167 18.13 1.32 -1.47
CA VAL A 167 17.94 1.78 -2.84
C VAL A 167 17.56 3.25 -2.85
N ASP A 168 18.36 4.04 -3.57
CA ASP A 168 18.03 5.40 -3.99
C ASP A 168 17.79 5.41 -5.50
N ALA A 169 16.88 6.24 -5.98
CA ALA A 169 16.66 6.39 -7.42
C ALA A 169 16.03 7.74 -7.75
N ASP A 170 16.23 8.18 -8.99
CA ASP A 170 15.56 9.36 -9.53
C ASP A 170 14.96 9.06 -10.90
N ARG A 171 13.78 9.63 -11.12
CA ARG A 171 13.05 9.63 -12.38
C ARG A 171 12.67 11.06 -12.71
N SER A 172 12.81 11.43 -13.97
CA SER A 172 12.33 12.72 -14.49
C SER A 172 11.87 12.59 -15.94
N GLY A 173 10.84 13.35 -16.30
CA GLY A 173 10.26 13.30 -17.65
C GLY A 173 9.83 11.89 -18.08
N GLY A 174 9.42 11.05 -17.13
CA GLY A 174 9.01 9.67 -17.39
C GLY A 174 10.15 8.68 -17.67
N ALA A 175 11.40 9.03 -17.35
CA ALA A 175 12.56 8.15 -17.52
C ALA A 175 13.38 8.07 -16.23
N THR A 176 13.85 6.86 -15.90
CA THR A 176 14.80 6.66 -14.79
C THR A 176 16.14 7.30 -15.13
N ARG A 177 16.60 8.22 -14.30
CA ARG A 177 17.86 8.97 -14.49
C ARG A 177 19.05 8.25 -13.88
N TRP A 178 18.85 7.63 -12.73
CA TRP A 178 19.86 6.82 -12.07
C TRP A 178 19.23 5.93 -10.99
N VAL A 179 19.94 4.87 -10.64
CA VAL A 179 19.64 3.99 -9.51
C VAL A 179 20.92 3.77 -8.72
N ARG A 180 20.89 3.94 -7.41
CA ARG A 180 22.00 3.65 -6.50
C ARG A 180 21.57 2.60 -5.49
N VAL A 181 22.39 1.57 -5.33
CA VAL A 181 22.13 0.46 -4.42
C VAL A 181 23.31 0.28 -3.49
N HIS A 182 23.08 0.37 -2.18
CA HIS A 182 24.06 0.06 -1.15
C HIS A 182 23.76 -1.30 -0.53
N SER A 183 24.78 -2.14 -0.33
CA SER A 183 24.67 -3.49 0.22
C SER A 183 25.07 -3.52 1.70
N GLU A 184 24.14 -3.85 2.58
CA GLU A 184 24.41 -3.98 4.02
C GLU A 184 24.89 -5.40 4.40
N ALA A 185 24.60 -6.42 3.59
CA ALA A 185 24.91 -7.83 3.88
C ALA A 185 25.81 -8.53 2.88
N GLY A 186 26.03 -7.98 1.67
CA GLY A 186 26.89 -8.61 0.66
C GLY A 186 26.23 -9.66 -0.21
N ALA A 187 24.89 -9.71 -0.26
CA ALA A 187 24.18 -10.57 -1.19
C ALA A 187 24.45 -10.18 -2.65
N PRO A 188 24.40 -11.13 -3.61
CA PRO A 188 24.35 -10.79 -5.04
C PRO A 188 23.17 -9.88 -5.35
N LEU A 189 23.40 -8.85 -6.16
CA LEU A 189 22.36 -7.91 -6.57
C LEU A 189 21.83 -8.31 -7.94
N THR A 190 20.54 -8.62 -8.04
CA THR A 190 19.80 -8.65 -9.31
C THR A 190 18.87 -7.44 -9.36
N LEU A 191 19.09 -6.55 -10.33
CA LEU A 191 18.40 -5.26 -10.44
C LEU A 191 17.69 -5.14 -11.79
N ASP A 192 16.39 -4.88 -11.75
CA ASP A 192 15.59 -4.36 -12.86
C ASP A 192 15.58 -2.83 -12.77
N HIS A 193 16.31 -2.17 -13.68
CA HIS A 193 16.70 -0.76 -13.55
C HIS A 193 15.73 0.21 -14.21
N SER A 194 14.90 -0.25 -15.16
CA SER A 194 13.95 0.58 -15.93
C SER A 194 14.55 1.83 -16.62
N ILE A 195 15.88 1.88 -16.78
CA ILE A 195 16.60 2.87 -17.61
C ILE A 195 16.43 2.50 -19.09
N ARG A 196 16.13 3.49 -19.92
CA ARG A 196 16.01 3.31 -21.38
C ARG A 196 17.39 3.29 -22.03
N GLY A 197 17.59 2.39 -22.99
CA GLY A 197 18.83 2.28 -23.75
C GLY A 197 19.98 1.65 -22.96
N GLY A 198 21.21 1.91 -23.40
CA GLY A 198 22.42 1.40 -22.75
C GLY A 198 22.64 2.00 -21.36
N ILE A 199 23.32 1.24 -20.50
CA ILE A 199 23.63 1.64 -19.13
C ILE A 199 25.13 1.58 -18.83
N GLU A 200 25.54 2.29 -17.80
CA GLU A 200 26.83 2.14 -17.12
C GLU A 200 26.60 1.77 -15.66
N VAL A 201 27.45 0.88 -15.13
CA VAL A 201 27.41 0.46 -13.73
C VAL A 201 28.77 0.75 -13.09
N ARG A 202 28.77 1.58 -12.05
CA ARG A 202 29.97 2.06 -11.37
C ARG A 202 29.85 1.92 -9.86
N ASP A 203 30.97 1.90 -9.15
CA ASP A 203 30.99 1.98 -7.69
C ASP A 203 30.86 3.44 -7.19
N ALA A 204 30.84 3.64 -5.88
CA ALA A 204 30.80 4.98 -5.26
C ALA A 204 31.99 5.88 -5.64
N HIS A 205 33.11 5.31 -6.10
CA HIS A 205 34.31 6.04 -6.53
C HIS A 205 34.31 6.28 -8.05
N GLY A 206 33.31 5.76 -8.77
CA GLY A 206 33.14 5.86 -10.22
C GLY A 206 33.92 4.81 -11.01
N ARG A 207 34.47 3.78 -10.36
CA ARG A 207 35.13 2.63 -11.02
C ARG A 207 34.06 1.73 -11.63
N THR A 208 34.28 1.26 -12.84
CA THR A 208 33.35 0.34 -13.52
C THR A 208 33.23 -0.97 -12.74
N LEU A 209 32.00 -1.42 -12.51
CA LEU A 209 31.72 -2.73 -11.93
C LEU A 209 31.44 -3.73 -13.05
N HIS A 210 31.86 -4.98 -12.85
CA HIS A 210 31.46 -6.08 -13.74
C HIS A 210 30.01 -6.48 -13.44
N TRP A 211 29.22 -6.66 -14.49
CA TRP A 211 27.82 -7.07 -14.43
C TRP A 211 27.49 -7.85 -15.70
N TRP A 212 26.38 -8.58 -15.67
CA TRP A 212 25.86 -9.27 -16.84
C TRP A 212 24.34 -9.11 -16.90
N GLU A 213 23.81 -9.10 -18.11
CA GLU A 213 22.37 -9.06 -18.34
C GLU A 213 21.75 -10.43 -18.07
N THR A 214 20.59 -10.44 -17.41
CA THR A 214 19.86 -11.67 -17.04
C THR A 214 18.43 -11.68 -17.59
N GLY A 215 18.07 -10.62 -18.33
CA GLY A 215 16.79 -10.42 -18.98
C GLY A 215 16.67 -8.94 -19.39
N PRO A 216 15.66 -8.57 -20.21
CA PRO A 216 15.50 -7.20 -20.69
C PRO A 216 15.43 -6.20 -19.53
N GLY A 217 16.38 -5.25 -19.49
CA GLY A 217 16.45 -4.23 -18.45
C GLY A 217 16.82 -4.76 -17.05
N ARG A 218 17.32 -6.00 -16.96
CA ARG A 218 17.70 -6.67 -15.72
C ARG A 218 19.15 -7.10 -15.73
N ILE A 219 19.91 -6.62 -14.74
CA ILE A 219 21.32 -6.95 -14.56
C ILE A 219 21.55 -7.72 -13.27
N THR A 220 22.63 -8.50 -13.24
CA THR A 220 23.14 -9.10 -12.01
C THR A 220 24.62 -8.74 -11.82
N LEU A 221 25.00 -8.49 -10.59
CA LEU A 221 26.38 -8.23 -10.18
C LEU A 221 26.64 -8.70 -8.76
N ALA A 222 27.90 -9.04 -8.48
CA ALA A 222 28.37 -9.23 -7.11
C ALA A 222 28.52 -7.86 -6.44
N LEU A 223 27.92 -7.69 -5.26
CA LEU A 223 28.00 -6.45 -4.50
C LEU A 223 28.35 -6.77 -3.03
N PRO A 224 29.63 -6.65 -2.62
CA PRO A 224 30.05 -7.02 -1.28
C PRO A 224 29.41 -6.13 -0.22
N ARG A 225 29.42 -6.58 1.04
CA ARG A 225 28.95 -5.78 2.18
C ARG A 225 29.70 -4.44 2.23
N GLY A 226 28.96 -3.36 2.38
CA GLY A 226 29.46 -1.98 2.33
C GLY A 226 29.66 -1.45 0.90
N GLY A 227 29.53 -2.30 -0.12
CA GLY A 227 29.65 -1.92 -1.52
C GLY A 227 28.43 -1.13 -2.01
N THR A 228 28.67 -0.24 -2.97
CA THR A 228 27.62 0.54 -3.62
C THR A 228 27.73 0.40 -5.13
N ALA A 229 26.60 0.16 -5.79
CA ALA A 229 26.47 0.18 -7.24
C ALA A 229 25.64 1.39 -7.66
N VAL A 230 26.10 2.11 -8.67
CA VAL A 230 25.45 3.26 -9.29
C VAL A 230 25.22 2.93 -10.75
N VAL A 231 23.95 2.89 -11.15
CA VAL A 231 23.50 2.57 -12.52
C VAL A 231 22.95 3.84 -13.16
N THR A 232 23.50 4.21 -14.32
CA THR A 232 23.13 5.41 -15.07
C THR A 232 22.95 5.10 -16.55
N PRO A 233 22.22 5.92 -17.33
CA PRO A 233 22.27 5.83 -18.79
C PRO A 233 23.70 5.97 -19.31
N GLN A 234 24.02 5.24 -20.37
CA GLN A 234 25.32 5.30 -21.02
C GLN A 234 25.64 6.72 -21.52
N GLY A 235 26.88 7.17 -21.33
CA GLY A 235 27.32 8.51 -21.73
C GLY A 235 26.87 9.63 -20.78
N SER A 236 26.23 9.31 -19.65
CA SER A 236 25.88 10.31 -18.63
C SER A 236 27.15 10.91 -18.01
N ARG A 237 27.33 12.23 -18.07
CA ARG A 237 28.33 12.93 -17.26
C ARG A 237 28.00 12.71 -15.79
N ARG A 238 28.97 12.25 -14.97
CA ARG A 238 28.84 11.88 -13.53
C ARG A 238 27.66 12.61 -12.86
N PRO A 239 26.45 12.02 -12.84
CA PRO A 239 25.29 12.72 -12.35
C PRO A 239 25.38 12.85 -10.84
N ARG A 240 24.84 13.94 -10.27
CA ARG A 240 24.54 13.97 -8.84
C ARG A 240 23.51 12.89 -8.56
N THR A 241 23.85 11.95 -7.68
CA THR A 241 23.03 10.78 -7.33
C THR A 241 22.42 10.94 -5.94
N ASP A 242 22.07 12.18 -5.58
CA ASP A 242 21.36 12.47 -4.35
C ASP A 242 19.86 12.47 -4.63
N PRO A 243 19.04 11.84 -3.78
CA PRO A 243 17.60 12.02 -3.83
C PRO A 243 17.24 13.51 -3.81
N ARG A 244 16.14 13.86 -4.48
CA ARG A 244 15.66 15.24 -4.57
C ARG A 244 14.20 15.33 -4.17
N ASP A 245 13.81 16.52 -3.74
CA ASP A 245 12.41 16.86 -3.64
C ASP A 245 11.78 16.89 -5.04
N VAL A 246 10.62 16.25 -5.16
CA VAL A 246 9.84 16.21 -6.39
C VAL A 246 8.54 16.96 -6.13
N PRO A 247 8.29 18.07 -6.86
CA PRO A 247 7.02 18.77 -6.76
C PRO A 247 5.84 17.88 -7.15
N SER A 248 4.66 18.22 -6.63
CA SER A 248 3.41 17.64 -7.09
C SER A 248 3.16 17.83 -8.57
N ASN A 249 2.42 16.91 -9.17
CA ASN A 249 1.86 17.08 -10.52
C ASN A 249 0.54 17.90 -10.53
N GLY A 250 0.26 18.71 -9.49
CA GLY A 250 -0.88 19.62 -9.40
C GLY A 250 -1.24 20.04 -7.97
N ASP A 251 -2.38 20.75 -7.82
CA ASP A 251 -2.95 21.03 -6.50
C ASP A 251 -3.39 19.73 -5.83
N TRP A 252 -2.93 19.47 -4.60
CA TRP A 252 -3.38 18.32 -3.84
C TRP A 252 -4.63 18.67 -3.05
N THR A 253 -5.73 17.99 -3.31
CA THR A 253 -6.76 17.83 -2.28
C THR A 253 -6.27 16.79 -1.29
N ARG A 254 -6.26 17.10 0.02
CA ARG A 254 -6.02 16.07 1.04
C ARG A 254 -7.02 14.94 0.80
N TRP A 255 -6.50 13.72 0.62
CA TRP A 255 -7.32 12.55 0.36
C TRP A 255 -8.41 12.43 1.42
N GLY A 256 -9.69 12.40 1.00
CA GLY A 256 -10.83 12.27 1.90
C GLY A 256 -11.45 13.58 2.41
N LEU A 257 -11.02 14.76 1.94
CA LEU A 257 -11.71 16.03 2.20
C LEU A 257 -12.40 16.56 0.93
N PRO A 258 -13.59 17.20 1.04
CA PRO A 258 -14.10 18.01 -0.06
C PRO A 258 -13.11 19.16 -0.32
N GLY A 259 -12.94 19.50 -1.60
CA GLY A 259 -12.27 20.72 -2.02
C GLY A 259 -13.10 21.97 -1.74
#